data_AF-A0A836RUY8-F1
#
_entry.id   AF-A0A836RUY8-F1
#
_cell.length_a   1.000
_cell.length_b   1.000
_cell.length_c   1.000
_cell.angle_alpha   90.00
_cell.angle_beta   90.00
_cell.angle_gamma   90.00
#
_symmetry.space_group_name_H-M   'P 1'
#
loop_
_entity.id
_entity.type
_entity.pdbx_description
1 polymer ?
#
loop_
_entity_poly.entity_id
_entity_poly.type
_entity_poly.pdbx_seq_one_letter_code
_entity_poly.pdbx_strand_id
1 'polypeptide(L)' 'MTTVKYLAEPDLDEALNFISSAVAQRDMIVMVVKCSIAYEGRGASRLGEGDRLVIVKPDG' A
#
# COMPACT_ATOMS: atom_id res chain seq x y z
N MET A 1 -0.69 -23.49 -5.16
CA MET A 1 0.38 -22.73 -4.48
C MET A 1 0.12 -21.26 -4.70
N THR A 2 -0.03 -20.48 -3.64
CA THR A 2 -0.18 -19.03 -3.75
C THR A 2 1.20 -18.43 -3.94
N THR A 3 1.39 -17.65 -5.01
CA THR A 3 2.67 -16.99 -5.29
C THR A 3 2.74 -15.68 -4.52
N VAL A 4 3.84 -15.47 -3.79
CA VAL A 4 4.12 -14.21 -3.10
C VAL A 4 5.30 -13.55 -3.81
N LYS A 5 5.12 -12.31 -4.24
CA LYS A 5 6.19 -11.43 -4.72
C LYS A 5 6.51 -10.45 -3.59
N TYR A 6 7.78 -10.14 -3.38
CA TYR A 6 8.21 -9.21 -2.33
C TYR A 6 9.31 -8.29 -2.84
N LEU A 7 9.37 -7.10 -2.26
CA LEU A 7 10.40 -6.10 -2.51
C LEU A 7 10.71 -5.40 -1.18
N ALA A 8 11.99 -5.30 -0.82
CA ALA A 8 12.43 -4.73 0.44
C ALA A 8 13.20 -3.44 0.18
N GLU A 9 12.90 -2.40 0.96
CA GLU A 9 13.53 -1.07 0.85
C GLU A 9 13.61 -0.51 -0.59
N PRO A 10 12.51 -0.59 -1.38
CA PRO A 10 12.54 -0.08 -2.75
C PRO A 10 12.71 1.43 -2.80
N ASP A 11 13.30 1.91 -3.89
CA ASP A 11 13.14 3.31 -4.26
C ASP A 11 11.70 3.60 -4.74
N LEU A 12 11.42 4.87 -5.03
CA LEU A 12 10.07 5.29 -5.41
C LEU A 12 9.61 4.72 -6.76
N ASP A 13 10.52 4.56 -7.72
CA ASP A 13 10.19 4.06 -9.06
C ASP A 13 9.95 2.54 -9.02
N GLU A 14 10.78 1.82 -8.26
CA GLU A 14 10.60 0.39 -7.99
C GLU A 14 9.28 0.12 -7.26
N ALA A 15 8.98 0.89 -6.21
CA ALA A 15 7.74 0.77 -5.45
C ALA A 15 6.51 1.05 -6.34
N LEU A 16 6.57 2.11 -7.15
CA LEU A 16 5.50 2.47 -8.09
C LEU A 16 5.23 1.33 -9.07
N ASN A 17 6.27 0.84 -9.76
CA ASN A 17 6.14 -0.23 -10.74
C ASN A 17 5.59 -1.53 -10.12
N PHE A 18 6.06 -1.88 -8.92
CA PHE A 18 5.63 -3.07 -8.19
C PHE A 18 4.14 -2.97 -7.78
N ILE A 19 3.75 -1.85 -7.16
CA ILE A 19 2.37 -1.61 -6.71
C ILE A 19 1.42 -1.52 -7.90
N SER A 20 1.76 -0.78 -8.96
CA SER A 20 0.93 -0.67 -10.18
C SER A 20 0.67 -2.03 -10.82
N SER A 21 1.69 -2.89 -10.89
CA SER A 21 1.55 -4.25 -11.41
C SER A 21 0.61 -5.10 -10.54
N ALA A 22 0.74 -5.02 -9.21
CA ALA A 22 -0.09 -5.75 -8.26
C ALA A 22 -1.55 -5.30 -8.30
N VAL A 23 -1.81 -3.98 -8.41
CA VAL A 23 -3.17 -3.43 -8.58
C VAL A 23 -3.80 -3.96 -9.88
N ALA A 24 -3.05 -3.93 -11.00
CA ALA A 24 -3.55 -4.42 -12.28
C ALA A 24 -3.90 -5.93 -12.27
N GLN A 25 -3.16 -6.71 -11.49
CA GLN A 25 -3.39 -8.15 -11.30
C GLN A 25 -4.49 -8.47 -10.27
N ARG A 26 -5.04 -7.47 -9.58
CA ARG A 26 -5.91 -7.65 -8.41
C ARG A 26 -5.25 -8.56 -7.37
N ASP A 27 -3.97 -8.34 -7.11
CA ASP A 27 -3.25 -8.99 -6.03
C ASP A 27 -3.64 -8.35 -4.68
N MET A 28 -3.54 -9.12 -3.60
CA MET A 28 -3.52 -8.55 -2.26
C MET A 28 -2.18 -7.84 -2.04
N ILE A 29 -2.21 -6.56 -1.69
CA ILE A 29 -1.02 -5.75 -1.46
C ILE A 29 -0.86 -5.54 0.05
N VAL A 30 0.35 -5.77 0.56
CA VAL A 30 0.71 -5.53 1.96
C VAL A 30 1.99 -4.71 1.97
N MET A 31 1.97 -3.57 2.64
CA MET A 31 3.10 -2.64 2.71
C MET A 31 3.38 -2.22 4.15
N VAL A 32 4.64 -2.21 4.54
CA VAL A 32 5.11 -1.59 5.78
C VAL A 32 5.75 -0.27 5.39
N VAL A 33 5.10 0.86 5.72
CA VAL A 33 5.48 2.17 5.22
C VAL A 33 5.44 3.23 6.32
N LYS A 34 6.35 4.20 6.24
CA LYS A 34 6.20 5.47 6.94
C LYS A 34 5.35 6.41 6.09
N CYS A 35 4.21 6.85 6.58
CA CYS A 35 3.32 7.76 5.85
C CYS A 35 2.59 8.72 6.80
N SER A 36 1.74 9.60 6.26
CA SER A 36 0.69 10.31 6.99
C SER A 36 -0.67 9.91 6.39
N ILE A 37 -1.74 9.95 7.18
CA ILE A 37 -3.09 9.58 6.72
C ILE A 37 -3.98 10.82 6.73
N ALA A 38 -4.67 11.04 5.62
CA ALA A 38 -5.77 11.99 5.51
C ALA A 38 -7.01 11.22 5.07
N TYR A 39 -8.07 11.28 5.87
CA TYR A 39 -9.36 10.67 5.56
C TYR A 39 -10.42 11.76 5.42
N GLU A 40 -11.20 11.67 4.35
CA GLU A 40 -12.34 12.53 4.06
C GLU A 40 -13.54 11.67 3.62
N GLY A 41 -14.70 11.87 4.25
CA GLY A 41 -15.91 11.08 4.03
C GLY A 41 -17.05 11.52 4.94
N ARG A 42 -17.63 10.60 5.73
CA ARG A 42 -18.68 10.94 6.73
C ARG A 42 -18.16 11.87 7.83
N GLY A 43 -16.85 11.93 8.00
CA GLY A 43 -16.13 12.91 8.81
C GLY A 43 -14.79 13.21 8.15
N ALA A 44 -13.97 14.02 8.80
CA ALA A 44 -12.61 14.30 8.36
C ALA A 44 -11.63 14.04 9.51
N SER A 45 -10.53 13.35 9.22
CA SER A 45 -9.48 13.09 10.20
C SER A 45 -8.11 13.09 9.55
N ARG A 46 -7.09 13.40 10.36
CA ARG A 46 -5.69 13.35 9.97
C ARG A 46 -4.90 12.61 11.03
N LEU A 47 -3.94 11.81 10.58
CA LEU A 47 -2.93 11.20 11.41
C LEU A 47 -1.56 11.59 10.85
N GLY A 48 -0.71 12.17 11.70
CA GLY A 48 0.63 12.62 11.34
C GLY A 48 1.54 11.46 10.90
N GLU A 49 2.83 11.75 10.71
CA GLU A 49 3.80 10.72 10.30
C GLU A 49 3.87 9.52 11.27
N GLY A 50 4.17 8.35 10.74
CA GLY A 50 4.49 7.15 11.51
C GLY A 50 4.50 5.89 10.65
N ASP A 51 4.98 4.80 11.21
CA ASP A 51 5.02 3.50 10.54
C ASP A 51 3.64 2.82 10.59
N ARG A 52 3.17 2.32 9.46
CA ARG A 52 1.88 1.61 9.33
C ARG A 52 2.01 0.38 8.46
N LEU A 53 1.19 -0.61 8.79
CA LEU A 53 0.83 -1.70 7.89
C LEU A 53 -0.37 -1.24 7.03
N VAL A 54 -0.16 -1.10 5.73
CA VAL A 54 -1.21 -0.77 4.75
C VAL A 54 -1.56 -2.03 3.97
N ILE A 55 -2.85 -2.35 3.88
CA ILE A 55 -3.36 -3.51 3.13
C ILE A 55 -4.35 -3.00 2.08
N VAL A 56 -4.15 -3.40 0.83
CA VAL A 56 -5.12 -3.21 -0.25
C VAL A 56 -5.63 -4.58 -0.66
N LYS A 57 -6.94 -4.78 -0.54
CA LYS A 57 -7.60 -6.03 -0.93
C LYS A 57 -8.01 -5.98 -2.40
N PRO A 58 -8.15 -7.15 -3.06
CA PRO A 58 -8.54 -7.20 -4.47
C PRO A 58 -9.96 -6.70 -4.76
N ASP A 59 -10.83 -6.67 -3.74
CA ASP A 59 -12.23 -6.25 -3.82
C ASP A 59 -12.47 -4.78 -3.40
N GLY A 60 -11.40 -4.06 -3.01
CA GLY A 60 -11.48 -2.69 -2.46
C GLY A 60 -11.85 -2.66 -0.99
#